data_AF-A0A8D8SFZ3-F1
#
_entry.id   AF-A0A8D8SFZ3-F1
#
_cell.length_a   1.000
_cell.length_b   1.000
_cell.length_c   1.000
_cell.angle_alpha   90.00
_cell.angle_beta   90.00
_cell.angle_gamma   90.00
#
_symmetry.space_group_name_H-M   'P 1'
#
loop_
_entity.id
_entity.type
_entity.pdbx_description
1 polymer ?
#
loop_
_entity_poly.entity_id
_entity_poly.type
_entity_poly.pdbx_seq_one_letter_code
_entity_poly.pdbx_strand_id
1 'polypeptide(L)'
;MCMVVNVFCISNIKDKNAAIYIYHEGNARKSPDEVCSFLHDYLKNVPDKFTEFRLFSDNCAGQNKNQTLLSLTDTGRFKKVQQYYPIRGHSFLPCDRDFGLIKRYMKKKDSNLFMRLLE
;
A
#
# COMPACT_ATOMS: atom_id res chain seq x y z
N MET A 1 7.22 13.78 22.95
CA MET A 1 7.84 13.47 21.64
C MET A 1 6.70 13.21 20.66
N CYS A 2 6.56 14.01 19.61
CA CYS A 2 5.51 13.80 18.61
C CYS A 2 5.96 12.64 17.70
N MET A 3 5.26 11.51 17.74
CA MET A 3 5.55 10.38 16.86
C MET A 3 4.81 10.59 15.55
N VAL A 4 5.53 10.58 14.43
CA VAL A 4 4.92 10.67 13.10
C VAL A 4 4.14 9.38 12.81
N VAL A 5 2.93 9.55 12.28
CA VAL A 5 2.06 8.45 11.87
C VAL A 5 2.12 8.31 10.36
N ASN A 6 2.32 7.08 9.91
CA ASN A 6 2.46 6.71 8.52
C ASN A 6 1.30 5.80 8.11
N VAL A 7 0.95 5.88 6.83
CA VAL A 7 -0.15 5.11 6.26
C VAL A 7 0.31 4.42 4.99
N PHE A 8 0.01 3.13 4.86
CA PHE A 8 0.22 2.34 3.65
C PHE A 8 -1.12 1.75 3.19
N CYS A 9 -1.36 1.74 1.88
CA CYS A 9 -2.65 1.35 1.31
C CYS A 9 -2.48 0.32 0.19
N ILE A 10 -3.28 -0.74 0.25
CA ILE A 10 -3.41 -1.75 -0.80
C ILE A 10 -4.86 -1.75 -1.29
N SER A 11 -5.07 -1.40 -2.56
CA SER A 11 -6.40 -1.39 -3.17
C SER A 11 -6.57 -2.60 -4.10
N ASN A 12 -7.56 -3.45 -3.79
CA ASN A 12 -8.01 -4.51 -4.69
C ASN A 12 -9.03 -3.94 -5.67
N ILE A 13 -8.60 -3.78 -6.92
CA ILE A 13 -9.39 -3.17 -7.99
C ILE A 13 -10.63 -4.00 -8.35
N LYS A 14 -10.54 -5.34 -8.26
CA LYS A 14 -11.64 -6.23 -8.63
C LYS A 14 -12.77 -6.16 -7.62
N ASP A 15 -12.43 -6.25 -6.33
CA ASP A 15 -13.40 -6.28 -5.24
C ASP A 15 -13.78 -4.87 -4.75
N LYS A 16 -13.10 -3.83 -5.26
CA LYS A 16 -13.24 -2.42 -4.86
C LYS A 16 -13.05 -2.19 -3.36
N ASN A 17 -12.20 -2.99 -2.75
CA ASN A 17 -11.87 -2.93 -1.33
C ASN A 17 -10.43 -2.45 -1.14
N ALA A 18 -10.22 -1.61 -0.13
CA ALA A 18 -8.91 -1.12 0.25
C ALA A 18 -8.54 -1.61 1.66
N ALA A 19 -7.33 -2.12 1.81
CA ALA A 19 -6.70 -2.37 3.11
C ALA A 19 -5.79 -1.18 3.44
N ILE A 20 -5.89 -0.70 4.68
CA ILE A 20 -5.14 0.46 5.17
C ILE A 20 -4.36 0.03 6.40
N TYR A 21 -3.04 0.18 6.32
CA TYR A 21 -2.10 -0.06 7.41
C TYR A 21 -1.67 1.27 7.99
N ILE A 22 -1.93 1.47 9.28
CA ILE A 22 -1.54 2.69 10.02
C ILE A 22 -0.50 2.29 11.06
N TYR A 23 0.65 2.95 11.05
CA TYR A 23 1.75 2.67 11.95
C TYR A 23 2.48 3.95 12.34
N HIS A 24 3.06 3.99 13.54
CA HIS A 24 3.92 5.10 13.95
C HIS A 24 5.39 4.73 13.79
N GLU A 25 6.27 5.73 13.71
CA GLU A 25 7.73 5.52 13.51
C GLU A 25 8.40 4.68 14.60
N GLY A 26 7.85 4.66 15.82
CA GLY A 26 8.31 3.74 16.88
C GLY A 26 8.06 2.25 16.59
N ASN A 27 7.12 1.89 15.71
CA ASN A 27 6.80 0.50 15.36
C ASN A 27 7.46 0.05 14.06
N ALA A 28 7.51 0.94 13.07
CA ALA A 28 7.90 0.60 11.71
C ALA A 28 8.42 1.84 10.97
N ARG A 29 9.34 1.65 10.03
CA ARG A 29 9.91 2.72 9.20
C ARG A 29 9.26 2.73 7.82
N LYS A 30 9.52 3.79 7.06
CA LYS A 30 9.13 3.91 5.64
C LYS A 30 10.07 3.13 4.72
N SER A 31 10.44 1.91 5.10
CA SER A 31 11.43 1.12 4.36
C SER A 31 10.76 0.09 3.43
N PRO A 32 11.51 -0.44 2.45
CA PRO A 32 10.99 -1.46 1.56
C PRO A 32 10.61 -2.78 2.24
N ASP A 33 11.20 -3.09 3.40
CA ASP A 33 10.92 -4.32 4.14
C ASP A 33 9.52 -4.30 4.77
N GLU A 34 9.09 -3.12 5.24
CA GLU A 34 7.74 -2.89 5.75
C GLU A 34 6.70 -3.00 4.64
N VAL A 35 7.00 -2.48 3.45
CA VAL A 35 6.14 -2.67 2.27
C VAL A 35 5.93 -4.16 1.99
N CYS A 36 7.00 -4.94 2.03
CA CYS A 36 6.94 -6.39 1.82
C CYS A 36 6.18 -7.10 2.96
N SER A 37 6.34 -6.65 4.20
CA SER A 37 5.63 -7.17 5.36
C SER A 37 4.12 -6.92 5.28
N PHE A 38 3.70 -5.69 4.96
CA PHE A 38 2.28 -5.36 4.77
C PHE A 38 1.68 -6.12 3.59
N LEU A 39 2.42 -6.25 2.50
CA LEU A 39 1.95 -7.00 1.35
C LEU A 39 1.82 -8.49 1.65
N HIS A 40 2.79 -9.07 2.35
CA HIS A 40 2.72 -10.47 2.78
C HIS A 40 1.54 -10.73 3.73
N ASP A 41 1.32 -9.83 4.71
CA ASP A 41 0.16 -9.88 5.61
C ASP A 41 -1.17 -9.84 4.84
N TYR A 42 -1.30 -8.92 3.88
CA TYR A 42 -2.47 -8.83 3.04
C TYR A 42 -2.71 -10.12 2.24
N LEU A 43 -1.66 -10.68 1.65
CA LEU A 43 -1.73 -11.87 0.80
C LEU A 43 -2.08 -13.15 1.58
N LYS A 44 -1.82 -13.22 2.89
CA LYS A 44 -2.29 -14.34 3.74
C LYS A 44 -3.81 -14.47 3.75
N ASN A 45 -4.53 -13.36 3.62
CA ASN A 45 -5.98 -13.34 3.58
C ASN A 45 -6.54 -13.61 2.17
N VAL A 46 -5.67 -13.70 1.14
CA VAL A 46 -6.07 -13.94 -0.24
C VAL A 46 -6.15 -15.45 -0.53
N PRO A 47 -7.29 -15.97 -1.03
CA PRO A 47 -7.46 -17.40 -1.26
C PRO A 47 -6.43 -18.03 -2.21
N ASP A 48 -6.01 -19.25 -1.89
CA ASP A 48 -4.99 -20.04 -2.61
C ASP A 48 -5.32 -20.38 -4.07
N LYS A 49 -6.58 -20.16 -4.47
CA LYS A 49 -7.02 -20.32 -5.87
C LYS A 49 -6.34 -19.37 -6.85
N PHE A 50 -5.88 -18.21 -6.39
CA PHE A 50 -5.26 -17.21 -7.26
C PHE A 50 -3.76 -17.48 -7.42
N THR A 51 -3.34 -17.84 -8.64
CA THR A 51 -1.96 -18.23 -8.93
C THR A 51 -1.14 -17.15 -9.64
N GLU A 52 -1.80 -16.12 -10.17
CA GLU A 52 -1.17 -14.94 -10.75
C GLU A 52 -1.38 -13.73 -9.83
N PHE A 53 -0.29 -13.05 -9.50
CA PHE A 53 -0.32 -11.82 -8.73
C PHE A 53 0.16 -10.65 -9.59
N ARG A 54 -0.66 -9.61 -9.70
CA ARG A 54 -0.36 -8.40 -10.47
C ARG A 54 -0.39 -7.19 -9.54
N LEU A 55 0.77 -6.59 -9.34
CA LEU A 55 0.96 -5.43 -8.48
C LEU A 55 1.09 -4.17 -9.34
N PHE A 56 0.30 -3.14 -9.04
CA PHE A 56 0.46 -1.81 -9.60
C PHE A 56 0.89 -0.87 -8.48
N SER A 57 2.09 -0.31 -8.58
CA SER A 57 2.68 0.54 -7.53
C SER A 57 3.27 1.80 -8.13
N ASP A 58 3.48 2.82 -7.30
CA ASP A 58 4.20 4.02 -7.75
C ASP A 58 5.65 3.68 -8.14
N ASN A 59 6.28 4.57 -8.91
CA ASN A 59 7.67 4.40 -9.37
C ASN A 59 8.69 4.87 -8.31
N CYS A 60 8.39 4.71 -7.02
CA CYS A 60 9.29 5.10 -5.93
C CYS A 60 10.38 4.05 -5.72
N ALA A 61 11.60 4.36 -6.18
CA ALA A 61 12.79 3.50 -6.05
C ALA A 61 13.08 3.08 -4.61
N GLY A 62 12.86 3.98 -3.64
CA GLY A 62 13.19 3.73 -2.24
C GLY A 62 12.19 2.85 -1.48
N GLN A 63 11.06 2.47 -2.09
CA GLN A 63 10.00 1.70 -1.42
C GLN A 63 9.45 0.59 -2.30
N ASN A 64 8.88 0.96 -3.45
CA ASN A 64 8.09 0.05 -4.27
C ASN A 64 8.87 -0.52 -5.45
N LYS A 65 10.00 0.08 -5.82
CA LYS A 65 10.86 -0.41 -6.90
C LYS A 65 12.17 -0.98 -6.34
N ASN A 66 11.99 -2.03 -5.54
CA ASN A 66 13.08 -2.86 -5.03
C ASN A 66 12.98 -4.29 -5.58
N GLN A 67 14.07 -5.05 -5.47
CA GLN A 67 14.05 -6.49 -5.76
C GLN A 67 13.35 -7.31 -4.67
N THR A 68 13.12 -6.76 -3.48
CA THR A 68 12.49 -7.50 -2.38
C THR A 68 11.05 -7.91 -2.73
N LEU A 69 10.33 -7.18 -3.57
CA LEU A 69 9.01 -7.63 -4.06
C LEU A 69 9.10 -8.87 -4.96
N LEU A 70 10.26 -9.14 -5.56
CA LEU A 70 10.51 -10.41 -6.26
C LEU A 70 10.64 -11.57 -5.28
N SER A 71 11.03 -11.37 -4.01
CA SER A 71 11.09 -12.49 -3.05
C SER A 71 9.70 -13.07 -2.73
N LEU A 72 8.61 -12.40 -3.12
CA LEU A 72 7.27 -12.98 -3.07
C LEU A 72 7.11 -14.16 -4.06
N THR A 73 7.87 -14.23 -5.14
CA THR A 73 7.88 -15.42 -6.01
C THR A 73 8.49 -16.63 -5.31
N ASP A 74 9.44 -16.41 -4.42
CA ASP A 74 10.16 -17.47 -3.72
C ASP A 74 9.30 -18.16 -2.66
N THR A 75 8.16 -17.56 -2.29
CA THR A 75 7.17 -18.17 -1.38
C THR A 75 6.47 -19.40 -1.98
N GLY A 76 6.62 -19.66 -3.29
CA GLY A 76 5.94 -20.75 -4.00
C GLY A 76 4.42 -20.57 -4.14
N ARG A 77 3.87 -19.49 -3.58
CA ARG A 77 2.43 -19.20 -3.54
C ARG A 77 1.84 -18.79 -4.89
N PHE A 78 2.64 -18.11 -5.71
CA PHE A 78 2.23 -17.58 -7.01
C PHE A 78 3.12 -18.16 -8.11
N LYS A 79 2.50 -18.63 -9.19
CA LYS A 79 3.21 -19.10 -10.39
C LYS A 79 3.75 -17.94 -11.22
N LYS A 80 3.13 -16.77 -11.11
CA LYS A 80 3.48 -15.58 -11.87
C LYS A 80 3.23 -14.33 -11.03
N VAL A 81 4.29 -13.54 -10.85
CA VAL A 81 4.21 -12.21 -10.22
C VAL A 81 4.60 -11.18 -11.28
N GLN A 82 3.75 -10.17 -11.47
CA GLN A 82 4.01 -9.06 -12.39
C GLN A 82 3.86 -7.75 -11.65
N GLN A 83 4.85 -6.87 -11.81
CA GLN A 83 4.80 -5.54 -11.24
C GLN A 83 4.76 -4.49 -12.35
N TYR A 84 3.83 -3.56 -12.21
CA TYR A 84 3.57 -2.48 -13.14
C TYR A 84 3.79 -1.14 -12.45
N TYR A 85 4.40 -0.22 -13.19
CA TYR A 85 4.65 1.14 -12.74
C TYR A 85 3.98 2.13 -13.69
N PRO A 86 3.36 3.20 -13.18
CA PRO A 86 2.78 4.24 -14.02
C PRO A 86 3.88 4.98 -14.78
N ILE A 87 3.57 5.37 -16.01
CA ILE A 87 4.39 6.30 -16.79
C ILE A 87 4.31 7.68 -16.12
N ARG A 88 5.42 8.42 -16.11
CA ARG A 88 5.45 9.79 -15.57
C ARG A 88 4.33 10.62 -16.21
N GLY A 89 3.49 11.25 -15.39
CA GLY A 89 2.33 12.04 -15.83
C GLY A 89 0.99 11.29 -15.82
N HIS A 90 1.00 9.96 -15.67
CA HIS A 90 -0.19 9.12 -15.51
C HIS A 90 -0.20 8.42 -14.14
N SER A 91 0.18 9.15 -13.11
CA SER A 91 0.43 8.61 -11.76
C SER A 91 -0.81 8.38 -10.91
N PHE A 92 -2.02 8.46 -11.47
CA PHE A 92 -3.24 8.27 -10.70
C PHE A 92 -3.43 6.80 -10.35
N LEU A 93 -3.11 6.44 -9.11
CA LEU A 93 -3.31 5.10 -8.58
C LEU A 93 -4.69 4.99 -7.90
N PRO A 94 -5.29 3.78 -7.87
CA PRO A 94 -6.49 3.54 -7.08
C PRO A 94 -6.31 3.95 -5.60
N CYS A 95 -5.13 3.75 -5.03
CA CYS A 95 -4.82 4.16 -3.66
C CYS A 95 -4.98 5.67 -3.46
N ASP A 96 -4.60 6.52 -4.43
CA ASP A 96 -4.78 7.98 -4.34
C ASP A 96 -6.26 8.37 -4.26
N ARG A 97 -7.12 7.64 -4.97
CA ARG A 97 -8.57 7.82 -4.90
C ARG A 97 -9.08 7.46 -3.51
N ASP A 98 -8.64 6.34 -2.96
CA ASP A 98 -9.06 5.88 -1.63
C ASP A 98 -8.64 6.89 -0.55
N PHE A 99 -7.41 7.39 -0.60
CA PHE A 99 -6.95 8.49 0.27
C PHE A 99 -7.80 9.76 0.10
N GLY A 100 -8.15 10.11 -1.14
CA GLY A 100 -9.04 11.24 -1.42
C GLY A 100 -10.43 11.08 -0.79
N LEU A 101 -10.99 9.87 -0.84
CA LEU A 101 -12.28 9.54 -0.22
C LEU A 101 -12.21 9.60 1.31
N ILE A 102 -11.16 9.02 1.91
CA ILE A 102 -10.93 9.07 3.36
C ILE A 102 -10.79 10.52 3.81
N LYS A 103 -9.99 11.33 3.12
CA LYS A 103 -9.81 12.76 3.42
C LYS A 103 -11.12 13.54 3.35
N ARG A 104 -11.95 13.28 2.34
CA ARG A 104 -13.28 13.89 2.21
C ARG A 104 -14.22 13.48 3.34
N TYR A 105 -14.21 12.20 3.70
CA TYR A 105 -15.02 11.68 4.80
C TYR A 105 -14.61 12.31 6.14
N MET A 106 -13.30 12.34 6.42
CA MET A 106 -12.76 12.92 7.65
C MET A 106 -13.06 14.41 7.74
N LYS A 107 -12.88 15.18 6.66
CA LYS A 107 -13.21 16.62 6.63
C LYS A 107 -14.69 16.90 6.92
N LYS A 108 -15.59 16.00 6.50
CA LYS A 108 -17.03 16.13 6.78
C LYS A 108 -17.39 15.81 8.24
N LYS A 109 -16.61 14.93 8.88
CA LYS A 109 -16.84 14.45 10.25
C LYS A 109 -16.18 15.32 11.31
N ASP A 110 -15.03 15.92 11.00
CA ASP A 110 -14.29 16.74 11.95
C ASP A 110 -13.38 17.74 11.22
N SER A 111 -13.60 19.03 11.44
CA SER A 111 -12.87 20.09 10.69
C SER A 111 -11.41 20.22 11.11
N ASN A 112 -11.04 19.72 12.31
CA ASN A 112 -9.76 20.01 12.97
C ASN A 112 -8.82 18.79 13.13
N LEU A 113 -9.28 17.56 12.95
CA LEU A 113 -8.50 16.35 13.26
C LEU A 113 -7.49 15.98 12.16
N PHE A 114 -7.74 16.39 10.91
CA PHE A 114 -7.00 15.91 9.74
C PHE A 114 -5.57 16.47 9.62
N MET A 115 -5.28 17.66 10.15
CA MET A 115 -3.96 18.29 10.01
C MET A 115 -2.87 17.61 10.85
N ARG A 116 -3.23 16.80 11.86
CA ARG A 116 -2.25 16.18 12.77
C ARG A 116 -1.79 14.77 12.39
N LEU A 117 -2.45 14.12 11.44
CA LEU A 117 -2.16 12.71 11.08
C LEU A 117 -1.32 12.56 9.79
N LEU A 118 -0.97 13.66 9.12
CA LEU A 118 -0.24 13.65 7.85
C LEU A 118 0.93 14.67 7.78
N GLU A 119 1.30 15.28 8.91
CA GLU A 119 2.59 15.97 9.08
C GLU A 119 3.62 15.00 9.66
#